data_AF-A0A5K4F7Y8-F1
#
_entry.id   AF-A0A5K4F7Y8-F1
#
_cell.length_a   1.000
_cell.length_b   1.000
_cell.length_c   1.000
_cell.angle_alpha   90.00
_cell.angle_beta   90.00
_cell.angle_gamma   90.00
#
_symmetry.space_group_name_H-M   'P 1'
#
loop_
_entity.id
_entity.type
_entity.pdbx_description
1 polymer ?
#
loop_
_entity_poly.entity_id
_entity_poly.type
_entity_poly.pdbx_seq_one_letter_code
_entity_poly.pdbx_strand_id
1 'polypeptide(L)'
;MFEVLLPLMVGLIWGSTNICMKYNSNKTLKLLAFIFLNQSASILLMFGFRYTRLSRGVAIANSTALLASALTSSCVYHDKMKFSGSVGVVLICVGTGLLNS
;
A
#
# COMPACT_ATOMS: atom_id res chain seq x y z
N MET A 1 15.65 -8.74 7.72
CA MET A 1 15.00 -8.96 6.40
C MET A 1 13.48 -8.96 6.50
N PHE A 2 12.88 -9.87 7.28
CA PHE A 2 11.42 -9.95 7.45
C PHE A 2 10.77 -8.66 7.97
N GLU A 3 11.47 -7.90 8.82
CA GLU A 3 10.95 -6.65 9.40
C GLU A 3 10.51 -5.59 8.38
N VAL A 4 11.11 -5.62 7.18
CA VAL A 4 10.85 -4.67 6.10
C VAL A 4 10.11 -5.35 4.95
N LEU A 5 10.51 -6.58 4.60
CA LEU A 5 9.93 -7.33 3.48
C LEU A 5 8.44 -7.58 3.68
N LEU A 6 8.02 -7.96 4.89
CA LEU A 6 6.65 -8.33 5.17
C LEU A 6 5.69 -7.12 5.11
N PRO A 7 6.00 -5.97 5.73
CA PRO A 7 5.27 -4.73 5.49
C PRO A 7 5.21 -4.30 4.02
N LEU A 8 6.32 -4.46 3.27
CA LEU A 8 6.36 -4.17 1.83
C LEU A 8 5.34 -5.03 1.06
N MET A 9 5.30 -6.34 1.30
CA MET A 9 4.33 -7.22 0.64
C MET A 9 2.89 -6.85 1.01
N VAL A 10 2.62 -6.58 2.28
CA VAL A 10 1.30 -6.11 2.75
C VAL A 10 0.90 -4.84 2.02
N GLY A 11 1.80 -3.87 1.94
CA GLY A 11 1.55 -2.61 1.23
C GLY A 11 1.26 -2.81 -0.25
N LEU A 12 1.95 -3.72 -0.94
CA LEU A 12 1.65 -4.06 -2.34
C LEU A 12 0.27 -4.70 -2.51
N ILE A 13 -0.14 -5.57 -1.59
CA ILE A 13 -1.49 -6.17 -1.59
C ILE A 13 -2.56 -5.09 -1.36
N TRP A 14 -2.36 -4.21 -0.38
CA TRP A 14 -3.26 -3.07 -0.13
C TRP A 14 -3.33 -2.11 -1.32
N GLY A 15 -2.20 -1.74 -1.90
CA GLY A 15 -2.16 -0.87 -3.10
C GLY A 15 -2.90 -1.49 -4.28
N SER A 16 -2.70 -2.79 -4.52
CA SER A 16 -3.43 -3.54 -5.55
C SER A 16 -4.94 -3.60 -5.27
N THR A 17 -5.31 -3.78 -3.99
CA THR A 17 -6.72 -3.78 -3.55
C THR A 17 -7.36 -2.43 -3.79
N ASN A 18 -6.68 -1.32 -3.47
CA ASN A 18 -7.16 0.05 -3.73
C ASN A 18 -7.44 0.26 -5.23
N ILE A 19 -6.52 -0.17 -6.09
CA ILE A 19 -6.68 -0.08 -7.55
C ILE A 19 -7.87 -0.89 -8.03
N CYS A 20 -8.00 -2.15 -7.59
CA CYS A 20 -9.13 -3.01 -7.95
C CYS A 20 -10.45 -2.38 -7.49
N MET A 21 -10.49 -1.84 -6.27
CA MET A 21 -11.65 -1.15 -5.72
C MET A 21 -11.97 0.17 -6.44
N LYS A 22 -11.00 0.88 -7.01
CA LYS A 22 -11.29 2.10 -7.77
C LYS A 22 -11.80 1.77 -9.16
N TYR A 23 -11.07 0.96 -9.92
CA TYR A 23 -11.25 0.81 -11.36
C TYR A 23 -12.10 -0.38 -11.80
N ASN A 24 -12.33 -1.39 -10.95
CA ASN A 24 -13.17 -2.52 -11.35
C ASN A 24 -14.65 -2.13 -11.37
N SER A 25 -15.39 -2.44 -12.43
CA SER A 25 -16.83 -2.09 -12.53
C SER A 25 -17.72 -3.02 -11.70
N ASN A 26 -17.28 -4.26 -11.44
CA ASN A 26 -18.10 -5.25 -10.76
C ASN A 26 -18.07 -5.04 -9.23
N LYS A 27 -19.21 -4.61 -8.67
CA LYS A 27 -19.36 -4.35 -7.23
C LYS A 27 -19.05 -5.57 -6.35
N THR A 28 -19.41 -6.77 -6.79
CA THR A 28 -19.15 -8.02 -6.06
C THR A 28 -17.65 -8.29 -5.99
N LEU A 29 -16.92 -8.13 -7.09
CA LEU A 29 -15.47 -8.26 -7.13
C LEU A 29 -14.77 -7.23 -6.24
N LYS A 30 -15.27 -5.98 -6.21
CA LYS A 30 -14.75 -4.93 -5.31
C LYS A 30 -14.93 -5.33 -3.84
N LEU A 31 -16.11 -5.83 -3.48
CA LEU A 31 -16.40 -6.29 -2.12
C LEU A 31 -15.54 -7.50 -1.74
N LEU A 32 -15.40 -8.48 -2.65
CA LEU A 32 -14.54 -9.65 -2.44
C LEU A 32 -13.07 -9.26 -2.27
N ALA A 33 -12.55 -8.35 -3.09
CA ALA A 33 -11.18 -7.85 -2.94
C ALA A 33 -10.99 -7.14 -1.59
N PHE A 34 -11.95 -6.30 -1.19
CA PHE A 34 -11.89 -5.65 0.12
C PHE A 34 -11.96 -6.64 1.27
N ILE A 35 -12.83 -7.64 1.23
CA ILE A 35 -12.98 -8.60 2.33
C ILE A 35 -11.77 -9.53 2.39
N PHE A 36 -11.36 -10.11 1.27
CA PHE A 36 -10.34 -11.16 1.28
C PHE A 36 -8.92 -10.61 1.20
N LEU A 37 -8.61 -9.74 0.23
CA LEU A 37 -7.24 -9.24 0.06
C LEU A 37 -6.87 -8.23 1.15
N ASN A 38 -7.76 -7.28 1.47
CA ASN A 38 -7.45 -6.28 2.48
C ASN A 38 -7.28 -6.91 3.88
N GLN A 39 -8.20 -7.81 4.27
CA GLN A 39 -8.15 -8.42 5.61
C GLN A 39 -7.04 -9.46 5.74
N SER A 40 -6.78 -10.27 4.70
CA SER A 40 -5.64 -11.20 4.73
C SER A 40 -4.31 -10.47 4.84
N ALA A 41 -4.14 -9.34 4.16
CA ALA A 41 -2.95 -8.49 4.29
C ALA A 41 -2.83 -7.88 5.70
N SER A 42 -3.94 -7.45 6.31
CA SER A 42 -3.94 -6.96 7.70
C SER A 42 -3.54 -8.05 8.70
N ILE A 43 -4.04 -9.28 8.52
CA ILE A 43 -3.66 -10.44 9.34
C ILE A 43 -2.18 -10.77 9.15
N LEU A 44 -1.70 -10.75 7.90
CA LEU A 44 -0.28 -10.96 7.60
C LEU A 44 0.58 -9.90 8.31
N LEU A 45 0.19 -8.62 8.24
CA LEU A 45 0.88 -7.54 8.94
C LEU A 45 0.91 -7.76 10.46
N MET A 46 -0.20 -8.23 11.04
CA MET A 46 -0.29 -8.54 12.46
C MET A 46 0.73 -9.62 12.88
N PHE A 47 0.92 -10.67 12.07
CA PHE A 47 1.99 -11.63 12.30
C PHE A 47 3.38 -11.02 12.12
N GLY A 48 3.52 -10.08 11.18
CA GLY A 48 4.73 -9.30 10.95
C GLY A 48 5.21 -8.47 12.14
N PHE A 49 4.30 -8.02 13.00
CA PHE A 49 4.65 -7.24 14.20
C PHE A 49 5.43 -8.03 15.26
N ARG A 50 5.57 -9.35 15.12
CA ARG A 50 6.55 -10.12 15.90
C ARG A 50 8.00 -9.75 15.56
N TYR A 51 8.22 -9.23 14.36
CA TYR A 51 9.53 -8.90 13.84
C TYR A 51 9.74 -7.39 13.70
N THR A 52 8.69 -6.60 13.48
CA THR A 52 8.81 -5.15 13.27
C THR A 52 8.00 -4.36 14.28
N ARG A 53 8.51 -3.19 14.69
CA ARG A 53 7.74 -2.26 15.54
C ARG A 53 6.48 -1.81 14.81
N LEU A 54 5.38 -1.70 15.54
CA LEU A 54 4.07 -1.29 14.99
C LEU A 54 4.19 0.00 14.15
N SER A 55 4.78 1.05 14.71
CA SER A 55 4.94 2.35 14.03
C SER A 55 5.69 2.24 12.70
N ARG A 56 6.76 1.44 12.68
CA ARG A 56 7.61 1.23 11.50
C ARG A 56 6.89 0.38 10.46
N GLY A 57 6.34 -0.77 10.86
CA GLY A 57 5.63 -1.68 9.97
C GLY A 57 4.41 -1.05 9.31
N VAL A 58 3.59 -0.33 10.08
CA VAL A 58 2.42 0.38 9.55
C VAL A 58 2.84 1.49 8.59
N ALA A 59 3.88 2.26 8.93
CA ALA A 59 4.38 3.31 8.05
C ALA A 59 4.85 2.75 6.71
N ILE A 60 5.66 1.69 6.71
CA ILE A 60 6.15 1.06 5.47
C ILE A 60 4.98 0.54 4.63
N ALA A 61 4.08 -0.24 5.24
CA ALA A 61 2.95 -0.83 4.51
C ALA A 61 2.04 0.23 3.88
N ASN A 62 1.69 1.29 4.61
CA ASN A 62 0.85 2.38 4.09
C ASN A 62 1.56 3.15 2.99
N SER A 63 2.83 3.48 3.17
CA SER A 63 3.60 4.20 2.16
C SER A 63 3.73 3.41 0.88
N THR A 64 4.04 2.11 0.97
CA THR A 64 4.05 1.21 -0.18
C THR A 64 2.68 1.11 -0.84
N ALA A 65 1.60 1.02 -0.06
CA ALA A 65 0.24 0.97 -0.61
C ALA A 65 -0.13 2.22 -1.40
N LEU A 66 0.20 3.40 -0.86
CA LEU A 66 -0.02 4.69 -1.53
C LEU A 66 0.84 4.82 -2.79
N LEU A 67 2.11 4.41 -2.71
CA LEU A 67 3.02 4.45 -3.85
C LEU A 67 2.54 3.53 -4.98
N ALA A 68 2.21 2.29 -4.65
CA ALA A 68 1.69 1.31 -5.59
C ALA A 68 0.37 1.82 -6.21
N SER A 69 -0.54 2.36 -5.40
CA SER A 69 -1.80 2.93 -5.90
C SER A 69 -1.55 4.10 -6.86
N ALA A 70 -0.70 5.05 -6.50
CA ALA A 70 -0.42 6.22 -7.33
C ALA A 70 0.28 5.84 -8.65
N LEU A 71 1.28 4.97 -8.58
CA LEU A 71 2.02 4.53 -9.76
C LEU A 71 1.14 3.68 -10.66
N THR A 72 0.42 2.70 -10.12
CA THR A 72 -0.47 1.85 -10.93
C THR A 72 -1.61 2.67 -11.55
N SER A 73 -2.21 3.63 -10.84
CA SER A 73 -3.24 4.49 -11.44
C SER A 73 -2.68 5.34 -12.58
N SER A 74 -1.48 5.90 -12.39
CA SER A 74 -0.85 6.78 -13.38
C SER A 74 -0.35 6.00 -14.60
N CYS A 75 0.27 4.84 -14.40
CA CYS A 75 0.88 4.04 -15.47
C CYS A 75 -0.12 3.14 -16.21
N VAL A 76 -1.06 2.50 -15.51
CA VAL A 76 -1.98 1.52 -16.12
C VAL A 76 -3.29 2.15 -16.54
N TYR A 77 -3.82 3.07 -15.72
CA TYR A 77 -5.12 3.70 -15.96
C TYR A 77 -5.01 5.13 -16.50
N HIS A 78 -3.79 5.59 -16.81
CA HIS A 78 -3.49 6.91 -17.37
C HIS A 78 -4.09 8.08 -16.56
N ASP A 79 -4.29 7.89 -15.26
CA ASP A 79 -4.85 8.90 -14.38
C ASP A 79 -3.76 9.94 -14.06
N LYS A 80 -3.85 11.13 -14.66
CA LYS A 80 -2.77 12.13 -14.61
C LYS A 80 -2.48 12.56 -13.16
N MET A 81 -1.33 12.13 -12.64
CA MET A 81 -0.85 12.58 -11.34
C MET A 81 -0.46 14.05 -11.42
N LYS A 82 -1.22 14.91 -10.72
CA LYS A 82 -0.90 16.35 -10.58
C LYS A 82 0.45 16.52 -9.89
N PHE A 83 1.08 17.69 -10.07
CA PHE A 83 2.34 18.05 -9.40
C PHE A 83 2.28 17.85 -7.87
N SER A 84 1.16 18.21 -7.24
CA SER A 84 0.94 17.96 -5.81
C SER A 84 0.95 16.48 -5.44
N GLY A 85 0.48 15.60 -6.33
CA GLY A 85 0.56 14.15 -6.17
C GLY A 85 2.01 13.67 -6.20
N SER A 86 2.82 14.17 -7.14
CA SER A 86 4.26 13.86 -7.19
C SER A 86 4.99 14.28 -5.92
N VAL A 87 4.72 15.49 -5.44
CA VAL A 87 5.28 15.98 -4.16
C VAL A 87 4.84 15.09 -3.00
N GLY A 88 3.57 14.68 -2.96
CA GLY A 88 3.05 13.75 -1.95
C GLY A 88 3.78 12.41 -1.96
N VAL A 89 3.99 11.81 -3.13
CA VAL A 89 4.75 10.55 -3.28
C VAL A 89 6.18 10.70 -2.76
N VAL A 90 6.87 11.80 -3.08
CA VAL A 90 8.22 12.08 -2.59
C VAL A 90 8.23 12.22 -1.07
N LEU A 91 7.30 12.97 -0.49
CA LEU A 91 7.20 13.15 0.96
C LEU A 91 6.94 11.82 1.69
N ILE A 92 6.10 10.96 1.13
CA ILE A 92 5.84 9.61 1.65
C ILE A 92 7.15 8.80 1.67
N CYS A 93 7.89 8.78 0.56
CA CYS A 93 9.18 8.08 0.49
C CYS A 93 10.20 8.61 1.51
N VAL A 94 10.35 9.93 1.60
CA VAL A 94 11.29 10.57 2.53
C VAL A 94 10.88 10.28 3.98
N GLY A 95 9.61 10.47 4.33
CA GLY A 95 9.11 10.21 5.68
C GLY A 95 9.29 8.75 6.10
N THR A 96 9.02 7.79 5.20
CA THR A 96 9.26 6.37 5.47
C THR A 96 10.75 6.03 5.55
N GLY A 97 11.60 6.64 4.73
CA GLY A 97 13.04 6.50 4.81
C GLY A 97 13.58 6.96 6.18
N LEU A 98 13.18 8.14 6.63
CA LEU A 98 13.56 8.68 7.94
C LEU A 98 13.11 7.81 9.12
N LEU A 99 11.93 7.19 9.02
CA LEU A 99 11.42 6.24 10.01
C LEU A 99 12.20 4.92 10.05
N ASN A 100 12.98 4.63 9.01
CA ASN A 100 13.66 3.36 8.79
C ASN A 100 15.18 3.44 9.03
N SER A 101 15.72 4.66 9.14
CA SER A 101 17.10 4.98 9.53
C SER A 101 17.32 4.77 11.02
#